data_AF-A0A961PA56-F1
#
_entry.id   AF-A0A961PA56-F1
#
_cell.length_a   1.000
_cell.length_b   1.000
_cell.length_c   1.000
_cell.angle_alpha   90.00
_cell.angle_beta   90.00
_cell.angle_gamma   90.00
#
_symmetry.space_group_name_H-M   'P 1'
#
loop_
_entity.id
_entity.type
_entity.pdbx_description
1 polymer ?
#
loop_
_entity_poly.entity_id
_entity_poly.type
_entity_poly.pdbx_seq_one_letter_code
_entity_poly.pdbx_strand_id
1 'polypeptide(L)'
;MQLAATLAARKPSRLARWFWGLAGALVSFLASVAAWQFVTGLLASQPLLGIIATALILAFVAVLLVIALRELAAFARLRRVDTLHAASEEAAARDDLPAAREVVTKLKRLYRDRDEMRWGLDRLAEREAEQFDAHALLGLAEAELVVPLDEVAR
;
A
#
# COMPACT_ATOMS: atom_id res chain seq x y z
N MET A 1 17.43 34.55 -0.05
CA MET A 1 17.06 33.12 0.08
C MET A 1 15.95 32.71 -0.92
N GLN A 2 16.01 33.16 -2.19
CA GLN A 2 15.00 32.82 -3.22
C GLN A 2 15.59 32.09 -4.44
N LEU A 3 16.92 32.11 -4.61
CA LEU A 3 17.62 31.39 -5.69
C LEU A 3 17.76 29.87 -5.44
N ALA A 4 17.53 29.39 -4.22
CA ALA A 4 17.52 27.96 -3.91
C ALA A 4 16.20 27.27 -4.33
N ALA A 5 15.12 28.02 -4.52
CA ALA A 5 13.80 27.48 -4.82
C ALA A 5 13.59 27.13 -6.30
N THR A 6 14.37 27.72 -7.21
CA THR A 6 14.22 27.50 -8.67
C THR A 6 14.97 26.28 -9.20
N LEU A 7 15.87 25.68 -8.41
CA LEU A 7 16.58 24.43 -8.78
C LEU A 7 15.78 23.15 -8.47
N ALA A 8 14.69 23.24 -7.72
CA ALA A 8 13.86 22.10 -7.32
C ALA A 8 12.84 21.64 -8.40
N ALA A 9 12.71 22.36 -9.52
CA ALA A 9 11.69 22.11 -10.54
C ALA A 9 12.18 21.34 -11.78
N ARG A 10 13.39 20.77 -11.78
CA ARG A 10 13.86 19.92 -12.89
C ARG A 10 13.42 18.48 -12.68
N LYS A 11 12.70 17.91 -13.67
CA LYS A 11 12.36 16.47 -13.74
C LYS A 11 13.60 15.64 -13.37
N PRO A 12 13.51 14.68 -12.43
CA PRO A 12 14.66 13.90 -12.01
C PRO A 12 15.26 13.21 -13.24
N SER A 13 16.52 13.48 -13.53
CA SER A 13 17.17 12.93 -14.72
C SER A 13 17.21 11.41 -14.58
N ARG A 14 16.90 10.67 -15.66
CA ARG A 14 16.95 9.21 -15.65
C ARG A 14 18.33 8.71 -15.21
N LEU A 15 19.39 9.44 -15.58
CA LEU A 15 20.77 9.20 -15.13
C LEU A 15 20.91 9.33 -13.61
N ALA A 16 20.36 10.37 -12.99
CA ALA A 16 20.43 10.57 -11.54
C ALA A 16 19.72 9.43 -10.80
N ARG A 17 18.56 8.97 -11.30
CA ARG A 17 17.86 7.80 -10.73
C ARG A 17 18.71 6.53 -10.81
N TRP A 18 19.34 6.28 -11.95
CA TRP A 18 20.24 5.14 -12.12
C TRP A 18 21.48 5.24 -11.24
N PHE A 19 22.09 6.43 -11.16
CA PHE A 19 23.24 6.68 -10.30
C PHE A 19 22.92 6.40 -8.83
N TRP A 20 21.82 6.94 -8.30
CA TRP A 20 21.42 6.70 -6.91
C TRP A 20 21.03 5.24 -6.66
N GLY A 21 20.38 4.58 -7.62
CA GLY A 21 20.08 3.14 -7.53
C GLY A 21 21.35 2.29 -7.48
N LEU A 22 22.32 2.56 -8.36
CA LEU A 22 23.61 1.86 -8.41
C LEU A 22 24.46 2.17 -7.18
N ALA A 23 24.52 3.43 -6.75
CA ALA A 23 25.25 3.83 -5.54
C ALA A 23 24.67 3.14 -4.30
N GLY A 24 23.35 3.14 -4.14
CA GLY A 24 22.67 2.42 -3.05
C GLY A 24 22.92 0.92 -3.09
N ALA A 25 22.84 0.29 -4.27
CA ALA A 25 23.13 -1.12 -4.44
C ALA A 25 24.59 -1.46 -4.11
N LEU A 26 25.54 -0.64 -4.56
CA LEU A 26 26.96 -0.82 -4.29
C LEU A 26 27.28 -0.69 -2.80
N VAL A 27 26.78 0.38 -2.15
CA VAL A 27 26.98 0.58 -0.70
C VAL A 27 26.36 -0.56 0.10
N SER A 28 25.16 -1.01 -0.25
CA SER A 28 24.49 -2.13 0.40
C SER A 28 25.27 -3.43 0.22
N PHE A 29 25.80 -3.67 -0.98
CA PHE A 29 26.64 -4.84 -1.27
C PHE A 29 27.92 -4.84 -0.43
N LEU A 30 28.66 -3.72 -0.41
CA LEU A 30 29.88 -3.59 0.41
C LEU A 30 29.59 -3.78 1.90
N ALA A 31 28.52 -3.16 2.41
CA ALA A 31 28.12 -3.29 3.81
C ALA A 31 27.77 -4.74 4.16
N SER A 32 27.08 -5.45 3.26
CA SER A 32 26.72 -6.86 3.45
C SER A 32 27.95 -7.77 3.49
N VAL A 33 28.89 -7.58 2.55
CA VAL A 33 30.17 -8.32 2.53
C VAL A 33 30.99 -8.02 3.79
N ALA A 34 31.07 -6.76 4.21
CA ALA A 34 31.78 -6.35 5.41
C ALA A 34 31.15 -6.96 6.67
N ALA A 35 29.81 -6.96 6.79
CA ALA A 35 29.11 -7.58 7.90
C ALA A 35 29.37 -9.10 7.95
N TRP A 36 29.34 -9.78 6.80
CA TRP A 36 29.64 -11.21 6.72
C TRP A 36 31.08 -11.53 7.17
N GLN A 37 32.06 -10.78 6.65
CA GLN A 37 33.45 -10.93 7.04
C GLN A 37 33.68 -10.61 8.52
N PHE A 38 33.02 -9.58 9.05
CA PHE A 38 33.10 -9.21 10.46
C PHE A 38 32.61 -10.35 11.36
N VAL A 39 31.42 -10.89 11.08
CA VAL A 39 30.84 -11.99 11.86
C VAL A 39 31.71 -13.25 11.79
N THR A 40 32.09 -13.66 10.58
CA THR A 40 32.91 -14.88 10.38
C THR A 40 34.30 -14.74 10.98
N GLY A 41 34.92 -13.55 10.90
CA GLY A 41 36.19 -13.24 11.55
C GLY A 41 36.09 -13.25 13.08
N LEU A 42 35.00 -12.71 13.65
CA LEU A 42 34.72 -12.82 15.08
C LEU A 42 34.52 -14.27 15.50
N LEU A 43 33.77 -15.05 14.72
CA LEU A 43 33.49 -16.45 15.02
C LEU A 43 34.78 -17.30 15.03
N ALA A 44 35.71 -17.01 14.12
CA ALA A 44 37.00 -17.69 14.02
C ALA A 44 37.97 -17.31 15.14
N SER A 45 37.95 -16.06 15.60
CA SER A 45 38.88 -15.56 16.62
C SER A 45 38.34 -15.68 18.06
N GLN A 46 37.07 -15.34 18.26
CA GLN A 46 36.38 -15.29 19.54
C GLN A 46 34.93 -15.81 19.38
N PRO A 47 34.72 -17.14 19.44
CA PRO A 47 33.44 -17.76 19.11
C PRO A 47 32.24 -17.18 19.87
N LEU A 48 32.41 -16.86 21.16
CA LEU A 48 31.35 -16.25 21.98
C LEU A 48 30.88 -14.91 21.42
N LEU A 49 31.80 -14.01 21.05
CA LEU A 49 31.46 -12.72 20.44
C LEU A 49 30.81 -12.91 19.07
N GLY A 50 31.30 -13.86 18.26
CA GLY A 50 30.71 -14.17 16.97
C GLY A 50 29.27 -14.67 17.05
N ILE A 51 28.94 -15.51 18.04
CA ILE A 51 27.56 -15.96 18.28
C ILE A 51 26.67 -14.78 18.68
N ILE A 52 27.13 -13.92 19.59
CA ILE A 52 26.40 -12.72 20.01
C ILE A 52 26.15 -11.79 18.81
N ALA A 53 27.18 -11.50 18.01
CA ALA A 53 27.06 -10.67 16.82
C ALA A 53 26.08 -11.27 15.80
N THR A 54 26.15 -12.58 15.57
CA THR A 54 25.23 -13.30 14.67
C THR A 54 23.78 -13.19 15.17
N ALA A 55 23.55 -13.42 16.46
CA ALA A 55 22.22 -13.33 17.06
C ALA A 55 21.63 -11.92 16.95
N LEU A 56 22.45 -10.88 17.19
CA LEU A 56 22.02 -9.49 17.06
C LEU A 56 21.66 -9.12 15.61
N ILE A 57 22.47 -9.54 14.63
CA ILE A 57 22.19 -9.31 13.20
C ILE A 57 20.91 -10.02 12.78
N LEU A 58 20.74 -11.29 13.17
CA LEU A 58 19.55 -12.08 12.83
C LEU A 58 18.29 -11.43 13.42
N ALA A 59 18.34 -11.02 14.69
CA ALA A 59 17.23 -10.33 15.35
C ALA A 59 16.89 -9.01 14.66
N PHE A 60 17.91 -8.22 14.30
CA PHE A 60 17.71 -6.96 13.57
C PHE A 60 17.05 -7.17 12.21
N VAL A 61 17.54 -8.15 11.42
CA VAL A 61 16.94 -8.52 10.12
C VAL A 61 15.51 -9.01 10.28
N ALA A 62 15.21 -9.80 11.32
CA ALA A 62 13.85 -10.26 11.60
C ALA A 62 12.90 -9.09 11.89
N VAL A 63 13.32 -8.12 12.71
CA VAL A 63 12.52 -6.92 13.00
C VAL A 63 12.30 -6.10 11.72
N LEU A 64 13.34 -5.90 10.90
CA LEU A 64 13.20 -5.21 9.62
C LEU A 64 12.21 -5.92 8.68
N LEU A 65 12.24 -7.25 8.62
CA LEU A 65 11.28 -8.03 7.84
C LEU A 65 9.85 -7.84 8.34
N VAL A 66 9.63 -7.87 9.66
CA VAL A 66 8.31 -7.62 10.26
C VAL A 66 7.81 -6.21 9.91
N ILE A 67 8.67 -5.19 10.02
CA ILE A 67 8.33 -3.81 9.64
C ILE A 67 8.00 -3.73 8.15
N ALA A 68 8.84 -4.29 7.29
CA ALA A 68 8.63 -4.29 5.85
C ALA A 68 7.32 -4.99 5.46
N LEU A 69 7.01 -6.13 6.07
CA LEU A 69 5.73 -6.83 5.84
C LEU A 69 4.53 -6.01 6.34
N ARG A 70 4.66 -5.36 7.50
CA ARG A 70 3.61 -4.48 8.04
C ARG A 70 3.37 -3.27 7.13
N GLU A 71 4.43 -2.66 6.61
CA GLU A 71 4.30 -1.56 5.65
C GLU A 71 3.74 -2.05 4.31
N LEU A 72 4.21 -3.18 3.78
CA LEU A 72 3.63 -3.76 2.56
C LEU A 72 2.13 -4.04 2.72
N ALA A 73 1.69 -4.51 3.89
CA ALA A 73 0.28 -4.68 4.20
C ALA A 73 -0.47 -3.33 4.26
N ALA A 74 0.15 -2.28 4.83
CA ALA A 74 -0.41 -0.94 4.85
C ALA A 74 -0.52 -0.31 3.45
N PHE A 75 0.52 -0.45 2.62
CA PHE A 75 0.52 0.00 1.22
C PHE A 75 -0.46 -0.79 0.35
N ALA A 76 -0.59 -2.10 0.57
CA ALA A 76 -1.60 -2.90 -0.11
C ALA A 76 -3.02 -2.44 0.24
N ARG A 77 -3.25 -2.01 1.49
CA ARG A 77 -4.53 -1.42 1.91
C ARG A 77 -4.81 -0.10 1.18
N LEU A 78 -3.79 0.76 1.01
CA LEU A 78 -3.94 2.04 0.29
C LEU A 78 -4.24 1.81 -1.21
N ARG A 79 -3.46 0.95 -1.88
CA ARG A 79 -3.68 0.61 -3.31
C ARG A 79 -5.06 0.04 -3.59
N ARG A 80 -5.67 -0.66 -2.64
CA ARG A 80 -7.01 -1.23 -2.80
C ARG A 80 -8.09 -0.15 -2.93
N VAL A 81 -7.89 1.02 -2.32
CA VAL A 81 -8.82 2.16 -2.45
C VAL A 81 -8.65 2.84 -3.79
N ASP A 82 -7.40 3.14 -4.19
CA ASP A 82 -7.09 3.79 -5.47
C ASP A 82 -7.58 2.97 -6.67
N THR A 83 -7.38 1.65 -6.64
CA THR A 83 -7.84 0.75 -7.70
C THR A 83 -9.36 0.64 -7.76
N LEU A 84 -10.06 0.81 -6.63
CA LEU A 84 -11.51 0.76 -6.58
C LEU A 84 -12.13 2.06 -7.14
N HIS A 85 -11.53 3.22 -6.84
CA HIS A 85 -11.90 4.50 -7.44
C HIS A 85 -11.68 4.52 -8.95
N ALA A 86 -10.51 4.07 -9.42
CA ALA A 86 -10.23 4.00 -10.85
C ALA A 86 -11.21 3.04 -11.58
N ALA A 87 -11.56 1.91 -10.95
CA ALA A 87 -12.52 0.96 -11.51
C ALA A 87 -13.96 1.50 -11.53
N SER A 88 -14.38 2.28 -10.51
CA SER A 88 -15.71 2.93 -10.53
C SER A 88 -15.81 4.00 -11.61
N GLU A 89 -14.75 4.82 -11.79
CA GLU A 89 -14.71 5.83 -12.84
C GLU A 89 -14.75 5.20 -14.23
N GLU A 90 -13.99 4.13 -14.46
CA GLU A 90 -13.98 3.42 -15.74
C GLU A 90 -15.31 2.73 -16.04
N ALA A 91 -15.95 2.11 -15.04
CA ALA A 91 -17.26 1.47 -15.18
C ALA A 91 -18.36 2.50 -15.48
N ALA A 92 -18.35 3.66 -14.81
CA ALA A 92 -19.28 4.75 -15.07
C ALA A 92 -19.06 5.38 -16.46
N ALA A 93 -17.80 5.55 -16.88
CA ALA A 93 -17.47 6.14 -18.18
C ALA A 93 -17.87 5.25 -19.36
N ARG A 94 -17.91 3.92 -19.16
CA ARG A 94 -18.27 2.94 -20.21
C ARG A 94 -19.70 2.43 -20.12
N ASP A 95 -20.47 2.86 -19.11
CA ASP A 95 -21.80 2.32 -18.79
C ASP A 95 -21.79 0.77 -18.67
N ASP A 96 -20.74 0.23 -18.06
CA ASP A 96 -20.51 -1.22 -17.94
C ASP A 96 -21.10 -1.74 -16.63
N LEU A 97 -22.35 -2.24 -16.70
CA LEU A 97 -23.08 -2.77 -15.55
C LEU A 97 -22.38 -3.98 -14.88
N PRO A 98 -21.84 -4.98 -15.62
CA PRO A 98 -20.98 -6.01 -15.05
C PRO A 98 -19.79 -5.47 -14.24
N ALA A 99 -19.06 -4.49 -14.78
CA ALA A 99 -17.93 -3.88 -14.09
C ALA A 99 -18.39 -3.13 -12.82
N ALA A 100 -19.51 -2.40 -12.88
CA ALA A 100 -20.11 -1.73 -11.73
C ALA A 100 -20.51 -2.71 -10.62
N ARG A 101 -21.07 -3.88 -10.96
CA ARG A 101 -21.38 -4.94 -9.99
C ARG A 101 -20.13 -5.51 -9.31
N GLU A 102 -19.03 -5.65 -10.05
CA GLU A 102 -17.75 -6.09 -9.49
C GLU A 102 -17.20 -5.07 -8.48
N VAL A 103 -17.31 -3.78 -8.81
CA VAL A 103 -16.95 -2.67 -7.91
C VAL A 103 -17.79 -2.71 -6.63
N VAL A 104 -19.12 -2.82 -6.73
CA VAL A 104 -20.03 -2.93 -5.57
C VAL A 104 -19.70 -4.14 -4.70
N THR A 105 -19.40 -5.29 -5.31
CA THR A 105 -18.98 -6.50 -4.58
C THR A 105 -17.66 -6.27 -3.82
N LYS A 106 -16.70 -5.58 -4.44
CA LYS A 106 -15.42 -5.21 -3.80
C LYS A 106 -15.63 -4.23 -2.64
N LEU A 107 -16.56 -3.26 -2.77
CA LEU A 107 -16.97 -2.35 -1.70
C LEU A 107 -17.60 -3.10 -0.53
N LYS A 108 -18.57 -3.98 -0.78
CA LYS A 108 -19.21 -4.81 0.25
C LYS A 108 -18.18 -5.62 1.04
N ARG A 109 -17.20 -6.22 0.36
CA ARG A 109 -16.12 -6.97 1.01
C ARG A 109 -15.16 -6.07 1.80
N LEU A 110 -14.94 -4.82 1.37
CA LEU A 110 -14.06 -3.89 2.08
C LEU A 110 -14.68 -3.42 3.41
N TYR A 111 -16.00 -3.22 3.43
CA TYR A 111 -16.73 -2.70 4.59
C TYR A 111 -17.42 -3.75 5.45
N ARG A 112 -17.36 -5.04 5.08
CA ARG A 112 -18.00 -6.14 5.82
C ARG A 112 -17.62 -6.18 7.31
N ASP A 113 -16.37 -5.89 7.65
CA ASP A 113 -15.88 -5.99 9.04
C ASP A 113 -16.21 -4.76 9.90
N ARG A 114 -16.95 -3.77 9.35
CA ARG A 114 -17.39 -2.58 10.10
C ARG A 114 -18.86 -2.71 10.49
N ASP A 115 -19.11 -2.96 11.77
CA ASP A 115 -20.47 -3.07 12.31
C ASP A 115 -21.33 -1.83 12.02
N GLU A 116 -20.72 -0.65 12.02
CA GLU A 116 -21.33 0.63 11.68
C GLU A 116 -21.90 0.68 10.26
N MET A 117 -21.33 -0.08 9.32
CA MET A 117 -21.74 -0.11 7.91
C MET A 117 -22.78 -1.19 7.60
N ARG A 118 -23.14 -2.04 8.56
CA ARG A 118 -24.06 -3.17 8.33
C ARG A 118 -25.39 -2.72 7.74
N TRP A 119 -25.95 -1.62 8.25
CA TRP A 119 -27.25 -1.13 7.77
C TRP A 119 -27.18 -0.59 6.34
N GLY A 120 -26.12 0.14 5.98
CA GLY A 120 -25.90 0.61 4.61
C GLY A 120 -25.65 -0.55 3.63
N LEU A 121 -24.93 -1.58 4.07
CA LEU A 121 -24.70 -2.80 3.28
C LEU A 121 -25.99 -3.59 3.02
N ASP A 122 -26.87 -3.69 4.02
CA ASP A 122 -28.16 -4.37 3.88
C ASP A 122 -29.09 -3.61 2.91
N ARG A 123 -29.19 -2.28 3.03
CA ARG A 123 -30.01 -1.46 2.11
C ARG A 123 -29.49 -1.48 0.68
N LEU A 124 -28.16 -1.47 0.50
CA LEU A 124 -27.56 -1.64 -0.81
C LEU A 124 -27.87 -3.02 -1.40
N ALA A 125 -27.80 -4.09 -0.59
CA ALA A 125 -28.11 -5.45 -1.05
C ALA A 125 -29.58 -5.62 -1.47
N GLU A 126 -30.50 -4.91 -0.83
CA GLU A 126 -31.92 -4.95 -1.17
C GLU A 126 -32.21 -4.25 -2.51
N ARG A 127 -31.55 -3.12 -2.78
CA ARG A 127 -31.83 -2.25 -3.93
C ARG A 127 -30.90 -2.42 -5.13
N GLU A 128 -29.75 -3.08 -4.97
CA GLU A 128 -28.78 -3.27 -6.08
C GLU A 128 -29.37 -4.10 -7.23
N ALA A 129 -30.26 -5.04 -6.94
CA ALA A 129 -30.93 -5.88 -7.94
C ALA A 129 -31.95 -5.10 -8.79
N GLU A 130 -32.39 -3.95 -8.30
CA GLU A 130 -33.34 -3.05 -8.97
C GLU A 130 -32.62 -2.06 -9.91
N GLN A 131 -31.29 -1.97 -9.85
CA GLN A 131 -30.49 -1.09 -10.70
C GLN A 131 -30.05 -1.79 -11.99
N PHE A 132 -30.45 -1.22 -13.12
CA PHE A 132 -30.13 -1.74 -14.47
C PHE A 132 -29.08 -0.90 -15.22
N ASP A 133 -28.57 0.15 -14.59
CA ASP A 133 -27.62 1.11 -15.15
C ASP A 133 -26.38 1.17 -14.23
N ALA A 134 -25.19 1.23 -14.83
CA ALA A 134 -23.93 1.26 -14.10
C ALA A 134 -23.80 2.50 -13.19
N HIS A 135 -24.24 3.66 -13.69
CA HIS A 135 -24.26 4.93 -12.96
C HIS A 135 -25.25 4.89 -11.80
N ALA A 136 -26.46 4.35 -12.03
CA ALA A 136 -27.47 4.21 -10.98
C ALA A 136 -27.02 3.27 -9.85
N LEU A 137 -26.38 2.14 -10.21
CA LEU A 137 -25.84 1.19 -9.25
C LEU A 137 -24.68 1.77 -8.44
N LEU A 138 -23.75 2.49 -9.07
CA LEU A 138 -22.63 3.13 -8.38
C LEU A 138 -23.09 4.30 -7.50
N GLY A 139 -24.05 5.11 -7.96
CA GLY A 139 -24.63 6.19 -7.18
C GLY A 139 -25.42 5.71 -5.96
N LEU A 140 -26.14 4.58 -6.08
CA LEU A 140 -26.77 3.92 -4.94
C LEU A 140 -25.74 3.45 -3.90
N ALA A 141 -24.62 2.88 -4.36
CA ALA A 141 -23.53 2.45 -3.48
C ALA A 141 -22.85 3.63 -2.78
N GLU A 142 -22.68 4.77 -3.45
CA GLU A 142 -22.16 6.00 -2.86
C GLU A 142 -23.10 6.56 -1.78
N ALA A 143 -24.40 6.67 -2.10
CA ALA A 143 -25.41 7.20 -1.19
C ALA A 143 -25.57 6.37 0.09
N GLU A 144 -25.51 5.04 -0.03
CA GLU A 144 -25.74 4.14 1.12
C GLU A 144 -24.48 3.83 1.93
N LEU A 145 -23.28 3.93 1.33
CA LEU A 145 -22.02 3.56 2.00
C LEU A 145 -21.09 4.73 2.27
N VAL A 146 -20.99 5.73 1.38
CA VAL A 146 -19.98 6.81 1.48
C VAL A 146 -20.54 8.02 2.20
N VAL A 147 -21.74 8.47 1.84
CA VAL A 147 -22.38 9.65 2.46
C VAL A 147 -22.53 9.53 3.99
N PRO A 148 -22.94 8.38 4.57
CA PRO A 148 -23.03 8.24 6.03
C PRO A 148 -21.67 8.31 6.74
N LEU A 149 -20.57 7.95 6.06
CA LEU A 149 -19.21 8.05 6.60
C LEU A 149 -18.74 9.51 6.66
N ASP A 150 -19.07 10.32 5.65
CA ASP A 150 -18.71 11.74 5.60
C ASP A 150 -19.45 12.57 6.66
N GLU A 151 -20.67 12.18 7.03
CA GLU A 151 -21.44 12.82 8.09
C GLU A 151 -20.87 12.59 9.49
N VAL A 152 -20.23 11.43 9.74
CA VAL A 152 -19.60 11.09 11.02
C VAL A 152 -18.20 11.71 11.15
N ALA A 153 -17.54 12.02 10.04
CA ALA A 153 -16.19 12.58 10.01
C ALA A 153 -16.12 14.12 10.16
N ARG A 154 -17.28 14.81 10.19
CA ARG A 154 -17.41 16.27 10.34
C ARG A 154 -17.61 16.66 11.81
#